data_AF-A0A9D2R0N5-F1
#
_entry.id   AF-A0A9D2R0N5-F1
#
_cell.length_a   1.000
_cell.length_b   1.000
_cell.length_c   1.000
_cell.angle_alpha   90.00
_cell.angle_beta   90.00
_cell.angle_gamma   90.00
#
_symmetry.space_group_name_H-M   'P 1'
#
loop_
_entity.id
_entity.type
_entity.pdbx_description
1 polymer ?
#
loop_
_entity_poly.entity_id
_entity_poly.type
_entity_poly.pdbx_seq_one_letter_code
_entity_poly.pdbx_strand_id
1 'polypeptide(L)'
;MYVLVSGNQDCPPYKSMVYGLLNTGCYEQTIVINPYEKCFLLMDYLNKDTRQPTPRYQCINSRQDGWITCERVFLLKLNAYCRERGHDARLVCFRGYPEVFYDFSFLLRLMRGKHVPVADAAIPLRTNEDAEQWNYIRTQQDADALMDLFVGFHDSTLNRLTYEEEYGKAKLTALFDNSGWFGVIELCFEGLLALNLRPPLENCSREIFSATLLFREESVFWADDELTEENPPGQCTWIKALSLKWRQVK
;
A
#
# COMPACT_ATOMS: atom_id res chain seq x y z
N MET A 1 8.12 -1.33 2.07
CA MET A 1 6.81 -2.02 2.20
C MET A 1 5.77 -0.95 2.49
N TYR A 2 4.58 -1.06 1.91
CA TYR A 2 3.52 -0.04 2.01
C TYR A 2 2.19 -0.71 2.37
N VAL A 3 1.45 -0.12 3.31
CA VAL A 3 0.24 -0.72 3.88
C VAL A 3 -0.89 0.30 4.01
N LEU A 4 -2.13 -0.17 3.96
CA LEU A 4 -3.30 0.54 4.46
C LEU A 4 -3.52 0.14 5.91
N VAL A 5 -3.40 1.08 6.84
CA VAL A 5 -3.74 0.88 8.25
C VAL A 5 -5.24 1.10 8.45
N SER A 6 -5.88 0.15 9.11
CA SER A 6 -7.29 0.23 9.51
C SER A 6 -7.48 1.39 10.49
N GLY A 7 -8.47 2.24 10.22
CA GLY A 7 -8.86 3.31 11.14
C GLY A 7 -9.52 2.80 12.42
N ASN A 8 -9.72 3.70 13.37
CA ASN A 8 -10.52 3.52 14.57
C ASN A 8 -11.46 4.73 14.76
N GLN A 9 -12.14 4.86 15.91
CA GLN A 9 -13.09 5.95 16.15
C GLN A 9 -12.45 7.34 16.10
N ASP A 10 -11.16 7.45 16.44
CA ASP A 10 -10.46 8.74 16.58
C ASP A 10 -9.53 9.04 15.40
N CYS A 11 -9.23 8.04 14.56
CA CYS A 11 -8.30 8.13 13.45
C CYS A 11 -8.88 7.41 12.23
N PRO A 12 -9.14 8.11 11.11
CA PRO A 12 -9.59 7.45 9.90
C PRO A 12 -8.50 6.53 9.34
N PRO A 13 -8.84 5.59 8.42
CA PRO A 13 -7.86 4.79 7.72
C PRO A 13 -6.80 5.66 7.03
N TYR A 14 -5.58 5.15 6.94
CA TYR A 14 -4.48 5.85 6.27
C TYR A 14 -3.46 4.88 5.72
N LYS A 15 -2.75 5.33 4.69
CA LYS A 15 -1.62 4.58 4.14
C LYS A 15 -0.33 4.97 4.83
N SER A 16 0.54 3.98 5.04
CA SER A 16 1.82 4.18 5.70
C SER A 16 2.91 3.33 5.08
N MET A 17 4.11 3.90 5.01
CA MET A 17 5.34 3.11 4.86
C MET A 17 5.55 2.27 6.13
N VAL A 18 6.01 1.04 5.94
CA VAL A 18 6.49 0.19 7.03
C VAL A 18 7.99 0.41 7.18
N TYR A 19 8.41 0.66 8.41
CA TYR A 19 9.81 0.95 8.75
C TYR A 19 10.55 -0.28 9.29
N GLY A 20 9.80 -1.22 9.85
CA GLY A 20 10.34 -2.50 10.28
C GLY A 20 9.27 -3.43 10.84
N LEU A 21 9.65 -4.69 10.96
CA LEU A 21 8.89 -5.81 11.49
C LEU A 21 9.69 -6.40 12.65
N LEU A 22 9.05 -6.51 13.81
CA LEU A 22 9.59 -7.07 15.03
C LEU A 22 8.89 -8.39 15.30
N ASN A 23 9.66 -9.48 15.37
CA ASN A 23 9.12 -10.80 15.65
C ASN A 23 9.66 -11.31 16.99
N THR A 24 8.75 -11.76 17.85
CA THR A 24 9.06 -12.34 19.18
C THR A 24 9.03 -13.87 19.19
N GLY A 25 8.78 -14.51 18.05
CA GLY A 25 8.60 -15.95 17.88
C GLY A 25 7.14 -16.40 17.97
N CYS A 26 6.27 -15.58 18.57
CA CYS A 26 4.84 -15.83 18.68
C CYS A 26 4.01 -14.83 17.89
N TYR A 27 4.47 -13.58 17.80
CA TYR A 27 3.76 -12.50 17.12
C TYR A 27 4.75 -11.63 16.32
N GLU A 28 4.29 -11.17 15.16
CA GLU A 28 4.94 -10.11 14.39
C GLU A 28 4.22 -8.78 14.63
N GLN A 29 5.01 -7.74 14.87
CA GLN A 29 4.57 -6.37 15.06
C GLN A 29 5.23 -5.48 14.01
N THR A 30 4.51 -4.47 13.57
CA THR A 30 4.89 -3.62 12.44
C THR A 30 5.09 -2.20 12.92
N ILE A 31 6.19 -1.58 12.50
CA ILE A 31 6.46 -0.16 12.72
C ILE A 31 5.92 0.62 11.53
N VAL A 32 4.94 1.49 11.78
CA VAL A 32 4.34 2.39 10.78
C VAL A 32 4.40 3.84 11.26
N ILE A 33 4.05 4.79 10.40
CA ILE A 33 3.83 6.19 10.77
C ILE A 33 2.35 6.51 10.71
N ASN A 34 1.81 7.11 11.78
CA ASN A 34 0.50 7.74 11.75
C ASN A 34 0.67 9.20 11.29
N PRO A 35 0.17 9.58 10.09
CA PRO A 35 0.34 10.92 9.56
C PRO A 35 -0.48 11.97 10.34
N TYR A 36 -1.58 11.59 10.96
CA TYR A 36 -2.44 12.50 11.72
C TYR A 36 -1.82 12.90 13.05
N GLU A 37 -1.27 11.92 13.77
CA GLU A 37 -0.59 12.13 15.05
C GLU A 37 0.89 12.49 14.90
N LYS A 38 1.45 12.35 13.69
CA LYS A 38 2.87 12.55 13.39
C LYS A 38 3.77 11.75 14.32
N CYS A 39 3.47 10.46 14.46
CA CYS A 39 4.20 9.54 15.33
C CYS A 39 4.46 8.20 14.64
N PHE A 40 5.57 7.57 15.01
CA PHE A 40 5.81 6.16 14.74
C PHE A 40 5.01 5.30 15.70
N LEU A 41 4.41 4.22 15.19
CA LEU A 41 3.59 3.29 15.93
C LEU A 41 4.13 1.87 15.82
N LEU A 42 4.14 1.13 16.92
CA LEU A 42 4.32 -0.33 16.92
C LEU A 42 2.97 -1.01 17.06
N MET A 43 2.53 -1.70 16.02
CA MET A 43 1.21 -2.33 15.96
C MET A 43 1.28 -3.83 15.72
N ASP A 44 0.40 -4.57 16.39
CA ASP A 44 0.17 -5.98 16.12
C ASP A 44 -0.60 -6.14 14.79
N TYR A 45 -0.32 -7.18 14.01
CA TYR A 45 -1.06 -7.43 12.77
C TYR A 45 -2.55 -7.69 13.02
N LEU A 46 -2.90 -8.45 14.06
CA LEU A 46 -4.29 -8.79 14.37
C LEU A 46 -4.83 -7.89 15.49
N ASN A 47 -6.03 -7.37 15.27
CA ASN A 47 -6.85 -6.83 16.31
C ASN A 47 -7.44 -7.97 17.14
N LYS A 48 -7.01 -8.08 18.40
CA LYS A 48 -7.44 -9.12 19.34
C LYS A 48 -8.63 -8.67 20.20
N ASP A 49 -9.04 -7.40 20.08
CA ASP A 49 -10.14 -6.82 20.86
C ASP A 49 -11.51 -7.20 20.28
N THR A 50 -11.54 -7.77 19.07
CA THR A 50 -12.75 -8.23 18.39
C THR A 50 -12.96 -9.74 18.57
N ARG A 51 -14.22 -10.18 18.65
CA ARG A 51 -14.59 -11.60 18.80
C ARG A 51 -14.01 -12.50 17.70
N GLN A 52 -13.83 -11.95 16.51
CA GLN A 52 -13.05 -12.55 15.42
C GLN A 52 -11.82 -11.67 15.16
N PRO A 53 -10.59 -12.21 15.19
CA PRO A 53 -9.40 -11.43 14.89
C PRO A 53 -9.47 -10.83 13.49
N THR A 54 -9.30 -9.52 13.40
CA THR A 54 -9.30 -8.78 12.12
C THR A 54 -7.92 -8.15 11.88
N PRO A 55 -7.43 -8.07 10.63
CA PRO A 55 -6.18 -7.36 10.34
C PRO A 55 -6.28 -5.87 10.70
N ARG A 56 -5.26 -5.35 11.40
CA ARG A 56 -5.08 -3.91 11.67
C ARG A 56 -4.49 -3.15 10.49
N TYR A 57 -3.92 -3.86 9.53
CA TYR A 57 -3.47 -3.28 8.27
C TYR A 57 -3.55 -4.30 7.14
N GLN A 58 -3.60 -3.80 5.92
CA GLN A 58 -3.59 -4.58 4.68
C GLN A 58 -2.36 -4.20 3.85
N CYS A 59 -1.70 -5.21 3.27
CA CYS A 59 -0.52 -4.97 2.46
C CYS A 59 -0.91 -4.40 1.09
N ILE A 60 -0.33 -3.25 0.72
CA ILE A 60 -0.44 -2.68 -0.62
C ILE A 60 0.68 -3.24 -1.49
N ASN A 61 1.92 -3.16 -1.00
CA ASN A 61 3.05 -3.87 -1.60
C ASN A 61 4.07 -4.30 -0.54
N SER A 62 4.74 -5.42 -0.83
CA SER A 62 5.71 -6.07 0.06
C SER A 62 7.16 -5.76 -0.27
N ARG A 63 7.45 -4.69 -1.03
CA ARG A 63 8.85 -4.32 -1.37
C ARG A 63 9.64 -4.02 -0.10
N GLN A 64 10.89 -4.44 -0.03
CA GLN A 64 11.75 -4.32 1.16
C GLN A 64 13.14 -3.78 0.77
N ASP A 65 13.20 -2.92 -0.25
CA ASP A 65 14.47 -2.39 -0.72
C ASP A 65 15.16 -1.58 0.39
N GLY A 66 16.45 -1.84 0.58
CA GLY A 66 17.23 -1.26 1.67
C GLY A 66 16.93 -1.82 3.07
N TRP A 67 16.09 -2.84 3.22
CA TRP A 67 15.89 -3.51 4.51
C TRP A 67 17.05 -4.45 4.84
N ILE A 68 17.34 -4.58 6.13
CA ILE A 68 18.21 -5.61 6.69
C ILE A 68 17.39 -6.62 7.47
N THR A 69 17.92 -7.85 7.56
CA THR A 69 17.39 -8.90 8.42
C THR A 69 18.38 -9.18 9.54
N CYS A 70 17.94 -9.03 10.78
CA CYS A 70 18.73 -9.26 11.97
C CYS A 70 18.12 -10.38 12.81
N GLU A 71 18.88 -11.46 12.99
CA GLU A 71 18.45 -12.64 13.74
C GLU A 71 19.46 -12.99 14.84
N ARG A 72 18.97 -13.72 15.85
CA ARG A 72 19.79 -14.40 16.88
C ARG A 72 20.86 -13.48 17.49
N VAL A 73 22.12 -13.63 17.04
CA VAL A 73 23.31 -12.98 17.59
C VAL A 73 23.24 -11.45 17.46
N PHE A 74 22.70 -10.94 16.35
CA PHE A 74 22.57 -9.51 16.14
C PHE A 74 21.57 -8.86 17.10
N LEU A 75 20.57 -9.63 17.54
CA LEU A 75 19.56 -9.17 18.50
C LEU A 75 20.02 -9.28 19.95
N LEU A 76 21.12 -9.99 20.27
CA LEU A 76 21.61 -10.11 21.64
C LEU A 76 21.91 -8.75 22.25
N LYS A 77 22.51 -7.84 21.48
CA LYS A 77 22.80 -6.47 21.93
C LYS A 77 21.52 -5.68 22.22
N LEU A 78 20.55 -5.73 21.33
CA LEU A 78 19.26 -5.05 21.51
C LEU A 78 18.49 -5.64 22.71
N ASN A 79 18.41 -6.96 22.81
CA ASN A 79 17.74 -7.65 23.91
C ASN A 79 18.41 -7.37 25.26
N ALA A 80 19.75 -7.35 25.32
CA ALA A 80 20.49 -6.97 26.52
C ALA A 80 20.23 -5.49 26.90
N TYR A 81 20.31 -4.58 25.92
CA TYR A 81 20.02 -3.16 26.11
C TYR A 81 18.61 -2.91 26.69
N CYS A 82 17.61 -3.65 26.19
CA CYS A 82 16.24 -3.59 26.69
C CYS A 82 16.15 -4.14 28.12
N ARG A 83 16.78 -5.29 28.39
CA ARG A 83 16.75 -5.96 29.69
C ARG A 83 17.39 -5.12 30.78
N GLU A 84 18.55 -4.53 30.51
CA GLU A 84 19.24 -3.60 31.42
C GLU A 84 18.38 -2.39 31.80
N ARG A 85 17.44 -2.01 30.94
CA ARG A 85 16.50 -0.92 31.20
C ARG A 85 15.17 -1.39 31.79
N GLY A 86 14.98 -2.70 32.01
CA GLY A 86 13.77 -3.26 32.61
C GLY A 86 12.68 -3.64 31.61
N HIS A 87 13.02 -3.99 30.36
CA HIS A 87 12.07 -4.50 29.37
C HIS A 87 12.57 -5.80 28.73
N ASP A 88 11.79 -6.88 28.82
CA ASP A 88 12.14 -8.20 28.25
C ASP A 88 11.43 -8.42 26.91
N ALA A 89 12.00 -7.88 25.83
CA ALA A 89 11.37 -7.91 24.50
C ALA A 89 11.40 -9.29 23.82
N ARG A 90 12.36 -10.15 24.17
CA ARG A 90 12.61 -11.48 23.57
C ARG A 90 12.49 -11.51 22.04
N LEU A 91 13.07 -10.52 21.36
CA LEU A 91 13.03 -10.46 19.90
C LEU A 91 13.86 -11.60 19.30
N VAL A 92 13.30 -12.29 18.31
CA VAL A 92 13.95 -13.39 17.58
C VAL A 92 14.33 -13.00 16.16
N CYS A 93 13.61 -12.06 15.55
CA CYS A 93 13.92 -11.50 14.23
C CYS A 93 13.48 -10.02 14.16
N PHE A 94 14.31 -9.21 13.52
CA PHE A 94 13.96 -7.87 13.04
C PHE A 94 14.18 -7.82 11.53
N ARG A 95 13.23 -7.24 10.80
CA ARG A 95 13.37 -6.93 9.37
C ARG A 95 12.97 -5.50 9.13
N GLY A 96 13.81 -4.66 8.57
CA GLY A 96 13.49 -3.23 8.43
C GLY A 96 14.68 -2.39 8.04
N TYR A 97 14.50 -1.07 8.04
CA TYR A 97 15.59 -0.17 7.66
C TYR A 97 16.72 -0.18 8.72
N PRO A 98 18.00 -0.13 8.31
CA PRO A 98 19.15 -0.15 9.21
C PRO A 98 19.11 0.90 10.31
N GLU A 99 18.74 2.13 9.97
CA GLU A 99 18.68 3.24 10.93
C GLU A 99 17.63 3.01 12.02
N VAL A 100 16.57 2.26 11.72
CA VAL A 100 15.56 1.85 12.70
C VAL A 100 16.15 0.79 13.63
N PHE A 101 16.90 -0.17 13.09
CA PHE A 101 17.53 -1.22 13.89
C PHE A 101 18.58 -0.67 14.83
N TYR A 102 19.44 0.23 14.35
CA TYR A 102 20.57 0.74 15.12
C TYR A 102 20.17 1.79 16.17
N ASP A 103 18.97 2.37 16.09
CA ASP A 103 18.42 3.21 17.16
C ASP A 103 17.69 2.37 18.22
N PHE A 104 18.47 1.77 19.13
CA PHE A 104 17.93 0.94 20.23
C PHE A 104 17.06 1.75 21.20
N SER A 105 17.31 3.05 21.35
CA SER A 105 16.50 3.92 22.20
C SER A 105 15.10 4.09 21.61
N PHE A 106 15.01 4.37 20.31
CA PHE A 106 13.77 4.45 19.56
C PHE A 106 12.97 3.15 19.64
N LEU A 107 13.60 2.01 19.34
CA LEU A 107 12.95 0.70 19.42
C LEU A 107 12.42 0.40 20.82
N LEU A 108 13.21 0.68 21.87
CA LEU A 108 12.77 0.48 23.25
C LEU A 108 11.58 1.38 23.62
N ARG A 109 11.56 2.64 23.17
CA ARG A 109 10.42 3.55 23.38
C ARG A 109 9.16 3.00 22.70
N LEU A 110 9.27 2.53 21.45
CA LEU A 110 8.16 1.89 20.74
C LEU A 110 7.66 0.64 21.47
N MET A 111 8.55 -0.25 21.91
CA MET A 111 8.13 -1.46 22.61
C MET A 111 7.47 -1.20 23.97
N ARG A 112 7.75 -0.04 24.60
CA ARG A 112 7.14 0.37 25.88
C ARG A 112 5.81 1.11 25.72
N GLY A 113 5.79 2.13 24.86
CA GLY A 113 4.69 3.07 24.74
C GLY A 113 3.87 2.92 23.46
N LYS A 114 4.28 2.02 22.56
CA LYS A 114 3.75 1.86 21.20
C LYS A 114 3.83 3.08 20.29
N HIS A 115 4.17 4.26 20.80
CA HIS A 115 4.15 5.54 20.09
C HIS A 115 5.48 6.29 20.31
N VAL A 116 6.03 6.87 19.25
CA VAL A 116 7.18 7.79 19.31
C VAL A 116 6.93 8.96 18.36
N PRO A 117 6.84 10.23 18.84
CA PRO A 117 6.69 11.38 17.95
C PRO A 117 7.80 11.45 16.91
N VAL A 118 7.45 11.81 15.67
CA VAL A 118 8.43 11.93 14.56
C VAL A 118 9.51 12.95 14.90
N ALA A 119 9.15 14.06 15.55
CA ALA A 119 10.10 15.09 15.97
C ALA A 119 11.16 14.59 16.97
N ASP A 120 10.87 13.49 17.69
CA ASP A 120 11.78 12.91 18.67
C ASP A 120 12.60 11.74 18.11
N ALA A 121 12.42 11.39 16.84
CA ALA A 121 13.04 10.24 16.19
C ALA A 121 14.03 10.69 15.13
N ALA A 122 15.24 10.14 15.14
CA ALA A 122 16.24 10.36 14.10
C ALA A 122 16.02 9.44 12.88
N ILE A 123 14.77 9.07 12.60
CA ILE A 123 14.39 8.16 11.52
C ILE A 123 13.85 9.00 10.35
N PRO A 124 14.47 8.93 9.16
CA PRO A 124 14.04 9.71 8.00
C PRO A 124 12.67 9.24 7.52
N LEU A 125 11.79 10.20 7.18
CA LEU A 125 10.51 9.87 6.57
C LEU A 125 10.70 9.36 5.16
N ARG A 126 9.94 8.32 4.80
CA ARG A 126 10.03 7.64 3.51
C ARG A 126 8.73 7.76 2.72
N THR A 127 8.88 7.77 1.41
CA THR A 127 7.80 7.67 0.42
C THR A 127 7.98 6.38 -0.39
N ASN A 128 7.07 6.12 -1.33
CA ASN A 128 7.25 5.02 -2.28
C ASN A 128 8.56 5.20 -3.06
N GLU A 129 9.38 4.14 -3.11
CA GLU A 129 10.74 4.18 -3.68
C GLU A 129 10.75 4.40 -5.19
N ASP A 130 9.67 4.04 -5.88
CA ASP A 130 9.49 4.20 -7.32
C ASP A 130 8.65 5.43 -7.69
N ALA A 131 8.48 6.38 -6.76
CA ALA A 131 7.75 7.63 -6.99
C ALA A 131 8.38 8.53 -8.07
N GLU A 132 9.66 8.34 -8.42
CA GLU A 132 10.30 9.05 -9.53
C GLU A 132 9.98 8.42 -10.90
N GLN A 133 9.57 7.15 -10.93
CA GLN A 133 9.29 6.39 -12.15
C GLN A 133 7.79 6.27 -12.44
N TRP A 134 6.96 6.57 -11.44
CA TRP A 134 5.52 6.36 -11.47
C TRP A 134 4.78 7.56 -10.88
N ASN A 135 3.69 7.92 -11.53
CA ASN A 135 2.74 8.90 -11.03
C ASN A 135 1.71 8.18 -10.15
N TYR A 136 1.63 8.54 -8.88
CA TYR A 136 0.72 7.92 -7.92
C TYR A 136 -0.63 8.64 -7.87
N ILE A 137 -1.72 7.87 -7.86
CA ILE A 137 -3.06 8.38 -7.58
C ILE A 137 -3.28 8.34 -6.06
N ARG A 138 -3.19 9.49 -5.40
CA ARG A 138 -3.34 9.63 -3.94
C ARG A 138 -4.63 10.36 -3.55
N THR A 139 -5.26 11.02 -4.50
CA THR A 139 -6.46 11.84 -4.31
C THR A 139 -7.38 11.71 -5.53
N GLN A 140 -8.63 12.15 -5.39
CA GLN A 140 -9.52 12.27 -6.55
C GLN A 140 -8.97 13.26 -7.58
N GLN A 141 -8.30 14.33 -7.15
CA GLN A 141 -7.67 15.28 -8.06
C GLN A 141 -6.59 14.62 -8.94
N ASP A 142 -5.79 13.71 -8.39
CA ASP A 142 -4.82 12.95 -9.18
C ASP A 142 -5.52 12.05 -10.21
N ALA A 143 -6.64 11.43 -9.81
CA ALA A 143 -7.45 10.59 -10.70
C ALA A 143 -8.05 11.41 -11.84
N ASP A 144 -8.66 12.55 -11.54
CA ASP A 144 -9.23 13.47 -12.52
C ASP A 144 -8.15 13.97 -13.49
N ALA A 145 -6.97 14.33 -12.98
CA ALA A 145 -5.85 14.75 -13.81
C ALA A 145 -5.37 13.65 -14.78
N LEU A 146 -5.37 12.38 -14.35
CA LEU A 146 -5.07 11.26 -15.24
C LEU A 146 -6.19 11.07 -16.29
N MET A 147 -7.45 11.16 -15.88
CA MET A 147 -8.58 11.05 -16.79
C MET A 147 -8.50 12.14 -17.86
N ASP A 148 -8.27 13.40 -17.50
CA ASP A 148 -8.09 14.49 -18.46
C ASP A 148 -6.91 14.25 -19.40
N LEU A 149 -5.77 13.83 -18.85
CA LEU A 149 -4.54 13.59 -19.61
C LEU A 149 -4.71 12.46 -20.64
N PHE A 150 -5.41 11.39 -20.27
CA PHE A 150 -5.62 10.20 -21.10
C PHE A 150 -6.98 10.22 -21.83
N VAL A 151 -7.58 11.42 -22.00
CA VAL A 151 -8.83 11.67 -22.74
C VAL A 151 -9.99 10.78 -22.26
N GLY A 152 -10.08 10.60 -20.94
CA GLY A 152 -11.09 9.78 -20.29
C GLY A 152 -11.04 8.30 -20.67
N PHE A 153 -9.91 7.81 -21.19
CA PHE A 153 -9.77 6.49 -21.82
C PHE A 153 -10.64 6.30 -23.08
N HIS A 154 -11.26 7.36 -23.60
CA HIS A 154 -12.06 7.31 -24.83
C HIS A 154 -11.21 6.84 -26.01
N ASP A 155 -11.79 5.98 -26.85
CA ASP A 155 -11.14 5.30 -28.00
C ASP A 155 -9.91 4.46 -27.64
N SER A 156 -9.60 4.28 -26.36
CA SER A 156 -8.48 3.45 -25.95
C SER A 156 -8.87 1.97 -25.90
N THR A 157 -7.88 1.08 -25.98
CA THR A 157 -8.11 -0.37 -25.86
C THR A 157 -7.32 -0.96 -24.70
N LEU A 158 -7.98 -1.77 -23.87
CA LEU A 158 -7.31 -2.61 -22.87
C LEU A 158 -6.60 -3.78 -23.58
N ASN A 159 -5.29 -3.68 -23.75
CA ASN A 159 -4.51 -4.63 -24.54
C ASN A 159 -4.00 -5.82 -23.72
N ARG A 160 -3.62 -5.58 -22.46
CA ARG A 160 -3.00 -6.62 -21.62
C ARG A 160 -3.31 -6.39 -20.14
N LEU A 161 -3.61 -7.49 -19.46
CA LEU A 161 -3.63 -7.58 -18.01
C LEU A 161 -2.57 -8.59 -17.56
N THR A 162 -1.85 -8.27 -16.48
CA THR A 162 -0.89 -9.19 -15.85
C THR A 162 -1.16 -9.19 -14.34
N TYR A 163 -1.66 -10.32 -13.85
CA TYR A 163 -1.93 -10.55 -12.44
C TYR A 163 -0.76 -11.28 -11.79
N GLU A 164 -0.27 -10.76 -10.67
CA GLU A 164 0.79 -11.34 -9.86
C GLU A 164 0.32 -11.45 -8.41
N GLU A 165 0.35 -12.68 -7.88
CA GLU A 165 -0.02 -12.97 -6.49
C GLU A 165 1.07 -13.76 -5.77
N GLU A 166 1.52 -13.23 -4.64
CA GLU A 166 2.43 -13.87 -3.70
C GLU A 166 2.00 -13.50 -2.26
N TYR A 167 2.65 -14.07 -1.25
CA TYR A 167 2.34 -13.75 0.14
C TYR A 167 2.55 -12.24 0.43
N GLY A 168 1.45 -11.54 0.69
CA GLY A 168 1.46 -10.08 0.91
C GLY A 168 1.66 -9.25 -0.37
N LYS A 169 1.45 -9.81 -1.56
CA LYS A 169 1.52 -9.11 -2.84
C LYS A 169 0.33 -9.54 -3.70
N ALA A 170 -0.60 -8.64 -3.95
CA ALA A 170 -1.65 -8.79 -4.95
C ALA A 170 -1.58 -7.59 -5.88
N LYS A 171 -1.12 -7.80 -7.11
CA LYS A 171 -0.84 -6.73 -8.07
C LYS A 171 -1.44 -7.05 -9.43
N LEU A 172 -2.09 -6.07 -10.04
CA LEU A 172 -2.59 -6.14 -11.41
C LEU A 172 -1.97 -5.02 -12.23
N THR A 173 -1.31 -5.36 -13.33
CA THR A 173 -0.81 -4.37 -14.29
C THR A 173 -1.71 -4.38 -15.51
N ALA A 174 -2.22 -3.22 -15.91
CA ALA A 174 -3.08 -3.04 -17.07
C ALA A 174 -2.42 -2.12 -18.08
N LEU A 175 -2.37 -2.54 -19.34
CA LEU A 175 -1.80 -1.78 -20.44
C LEU A 175 -2.94 -1.30 -21.35
N PHE A 176 -3.10 0.00 -21.44
CA PHE A 176 -4.08 0.64 -22.33
C PHE A 176 -3.35 1.31 -23.48
N ASP A 177 -3.88 1.14 -24.67
CA ASP A 177 -3.37 1.74 -25.89
C ASP A 177 -4.34 2.80 -26.38
N ASN A 178 -3.87 4.04 -26.42
CA ASN A 178 -4.55 5.17 -27.01
C ASN A 178 -3.62 5.86 -28.02
N SER A 179 -2.95 5.08 -28.88
CA SER A 179 -1.98 5.58 -29.86
C SER A 179 -2.56 6.57 -30.88
N GLY A 180 -3.89 6.64 -31.02
CA GLY A 180 -4.55 7.69 -31.80
C GLY A 180 -4.47 9.09 -31.15
N TRP A 181 -4.15 9.16 -29.85
CA TRP A 181 -4.18 10.39 -29.06
C TRP A 181 -2.93 10.49 -28.16
N PHE A 182 -2.93 9.86 -26.99
CA PHE A 182 -1.88 10.00 -25.96
C PHE A 182 -0.74 8.99 -26.08
N GLY A 183 -0.94 7.86 -26.76
CA GLY A 183 -0.01 6.73 -26.77
C GLY A 183 -0.44 5.65 -25.79
N VAL A 184 0.54 4.86 -25.31
CA VAL A 184 0.30 3.71 -24.45
C VAL A 184 0.55 4.08 -22.98
N ILE A 185 -0.36 3.71 -22.10
CA ILE A 185 -0.22 3.89 -20.65
C ILE A 185 -0.24 2.55 -19.93
N GLU A 186 0.61 2.43 -18.91
CA GLU A 186 0.61 1.32 -17.98
C GLU A 186 0.04 1.77 -16.64
N LEU A 187 -1.01 1.11 -16.19
CA LEU A 187 -1.59 1.24 -14.86
C LEU A 187 -1.14 0.06 -13.98
N CYS A 188 -0.69 0.32 -12.77
CA CYS A 188 -0.30 -0.68 -11.80
C CYS A 188 -1.17 -0.53 -10.54
N PHE A 189 -2.07 -1.49 -10.35
CA PHE A 189 -2.94 -1.62 -9.19
C PHE A 189 -2.26 -2.50 -8.13
N GLU A 190 -1.95 -1.93 -6.97
CA GLU A 190 -1.30 -2.61 -5.84
C GLU A 190 -2.30 -2.79 -4.70
N GLY A 191 -2.24 -3.93 -4.00
CA GLY A 191 -3.27 -4.33 -3.04
C GLY A 191 -4.61 -4.53 -3.73
N LEU A 192 -4.63 -5.37 -4.77
CA LEU A 192 -5.84 -5.67 -5.53
C LEU A 192 -6.93 -6.23 -4.60
N LEU A 193 -8.11 -5.62 -4.62
CA LEU A 193 -9.25 -6.03 -3.80
C LEU A 193 -10.23 -6.87 -4.61
N ALA A 194 -10.50 -6.46 -5.85
CA ALA A 194 -11.40 -7.18 -6.74
C ALA A 194 -11.16 -6.80 -8.21
N LEU A 195 -11.49 -7.74 -9.09
CA LEU A 195 -11.43 -7.60 -10.54
C LEU A 195 -12.67 -8.26 -11.14
N ASN A 196 -13.38 -7.53 -12.00
CA ASN A 196 -14.37 -8.10 -12.90
C ASN A 196 -13.93 -7.81 -14.32
N LEU A 197 -13.64 -8.85 -15.08
CA LEU A 197 -13.22 -8.73 -16.48
C LEU A 197 -14.36 -9.16 -17.39
N ARG A 198 -14.77 -8.27 -18.30
CA ARG A 198 -15.81 -8.52 -19.30
C ARG A 198 -15.24 -8.28 -20.69
N PRO A 199 -15.20 -9.30 -21.57
CA PRO A 199 -14.84 -9.06 -22.95
C PRO A 199 -15.96 -8.27 -23.65
N PRO A 200 -15.63 -7.53 -24.73
CA PRO A 200 -16.64 -6.97 -25.62
C PRO A 200 -17.59 -8.05 -26.14
N LEU A 201 -18.86 -7.67 -26.35
CA LEU A 201 -19.85 -8.55 -26.98
C LEU A 201 -19.52 -8.78 -28.47
N GLU A 202 -20.14 -9.79 -29.06
CA GLU A 202 -20.03 -10.04 -30.50
C GLU A 202 -20.47 -8.80 -31.30
N ASN A 203 -19.70 -8.45 -32.33
CA ASN A 203 -19.92 -7.28 -33.20
C ASN A 203 -19.84 -5.91 -32.49
N CYS A 204 -19.32 -5.85 -31.26
CA CYS A 204 -18.98 -4.58 -30.61
C CYS A 204 -17.49 -4.23 -30.81
N SER A 205 -17.18 -2.93 -30.81
CA SER A 205 -15.78 -2.48 -30.75
C SER A 205 -15.14 -2.92 -29.43
N ARG A 206 -13.82 -3.11 -29.45
CA ARG A 206 -13.01 -3.31 -28.24
C ARG A 206 -12.55 -1.99 -27.61
N GLU A 207 -12.88 -0.88 -28.25
CA GLU A 207 -12.56 0.46 -27.78
C GLU A 207 -13.47 0.83 -26.61
N ILE A 208 -12.87 1.50 -25.64
CA ILE A 208 -13.55 2.02 -24.47
C ILE A 208 -14.31 3.28 -24.89
N PHE A 209 -15.62 3.25 -24.71
CA PHE A 209 -16.48 4.40 -25.02
C PHE A 209 -16.44 5.44 -23.90
N SER A 210 -16.45 5.01 -22.64
CA SER A 210 -16.33 5.87 -21.47
C SER A 210 -15.59 5.11 -20.37
N ALA A 211 -14.99 5.84 -19.44
CA ALA A 211 -14.41 5.25 -18.25
C ALA A 211 -14.58 6.16 -17.05
N THR A 212 -14.45 5.56 -15.88
CA THR A 212 -14.50 6.25 -14.60
C THR A 212 -13.31 5.84 -13.76
N LEU A 213 -12.69 6.82 -13.10
CA LEU A 213 -11.67 6.58 -12.08
C LEU A 213 -12.02 7.34 -10.79
N LEU A 214 -12.34 6.60 -9.74
CA LEU A 214 -12.71 7.13 -8.43
C LEU A 214 -11.63 6.83 -7.40
N PHE A 215 -11.39 7.80 -6.52
CA PHE A 215 -10.61 7.63 -5.30
C PHE A 215 -11.52 7.87 -4.08
N ARG A 216 -11.83 6.81 -3.33
CA ARG A 216 -12.68 6.87 -2.13
C ARG A 216 -12.18 5.90 -1.07
N GLU A 217 -12.29 6.32 0.20
CA GLU A 217 -11.94 5.50 1.36
C GLU A 217 -10.56 4.84 1.27
N GLU A 218 -9.54 5.59 0.85
CA GLU A 218 -8.17 5.12 0.63
C GLU A 218 -8.02 4.03 -0.45
N SER A 219 -9.05 3.80 -1.27
CA SER A 219 -9.05 2.86 -2.38
C SER A 219 -9.28 3.56 -3.72
N VAL A 220 -8.91 2.87 -4.80
CA VAL A 220 -9.11 3.30 -6.18
C VAL A 220 -10.01 2.31 -6.89
N PHE A 221 -10.93 2.87 -7.67
CA PHE A 221 -11.87 2.11 -8.48
C PHE A 221 -11.83 2.63 -9.92
N TRP A 222 -11.48 1.76 -10.85
CA TRP A 222 -11.52 2.04 -12.28
C TRP A 222 -12.58 1.18 -12.95
N ALA A 223 -13.32 1.74 -13.89
CA ALA A 223 -14.35 1.05 -14.68
C ALA A 223 -14.35 1.54 -16.12
N ASP A 224 -14.69 0.67 -17.07
CA ASP A 224 -14.89 0.99 -18.50
C ASP A 224 -16.31 1.48 -18.81
N ASP A 225 -16.89 2.26 -17.90
CA ASP A 225 -18.21 2.87 -18.05
C ASP A 225 -18.26 4.22 -17.31
N GLU A 226 -19.28 5.03 -17.57
CA GLU A 226 -19.53 6.31 -16.90
C GLU A 226 -20.34 6.09 -15.62
N LEU A 227 -19.70 6.24 -14.46
CA LEU A 227 -20.26 5.91 -13.16
C LEU A 227 -20.07 7.07 -12.17
N THR A 228 -21.07 7.28 -11.32
CA THR A 228 -20.99 8.25 -10.21
C THR A 228 -20.60 7.61 -8.88
N GLU A 229 -20.68 6.28 -8.80
CA GLU A 229 -20.44 5.47 -7.61
C GLU A 229 -19.83 4.10 -7.96
N GLU A 230 -19.25 3.43 -6.97
CA GLU A 230 -18.64 2.09 -7.11
C GLU A 230 -19.70 0.97 -7.16
N ASN A 231 -20.69 1.12 -8.03
CA ASN A 231 -21.77 0.16 -8.24
C ASN A 231 -21.90 -0.16 -9.73
N PRO A 232 -20.87 -0.78 -10.32
CA PRO A 232 -20.84 -1.02 -11.75
C PRO A 232 -21.96 -2.00 -12.15
N PRO A 233 -22.63 -1.77 -13.29
CA PRO A 233 -23.55 -2.76 -13.85
C PRO A 233 -22.79 -4.06 -14.17
N GLY A 234 -23.51 -5.20 -14.20
CA GLY A 234 -22.87 -6.52 -14.34
C GLY A 234 -22.08 -6.76 -15.64
N GLN A 235 -22.21 -5.87 -16.63
CA GLN A 235 -21.58 -5.96 -17.96
C GLN A 235 -20.30 -5.12 -18.12
N CYS A 236 -19.89 -4.35 -17.10
CA CYS A 236 -18.72 -3.47 -17.14
C CYS A 236 -17.44 -4.16 -16.62
N THR A 237 -16.29 -3.96 -17.26
CA THR A 237 -14.97 -4.31 -16.68
C THR A 237 -14.60 -3.29 -15.62
N TRP A 238 -14.24 -3.75 -14.43
CA TRP A 238 -13.81 -2.87 -13.36
C TRP A 238 -12.73 -3.49 -12.48
N ILE A 239 -11.94 -2.62 -11.86
CA ILE A 239 -10.79 -2.96 -11.03
C ILE A 239 -10.88 -2.12 -9.75
N LYS A 240 -10.80 -2.78 -8.60
CA LYS A 240 -10.70 -2.11 -7.29
C LYS A 240 -9.40 -2.51 -6.60
N ALA A 241 -8.66 -1.53 -6.10
CA ALA A 241 -7.39 -1.76 -5.40
C ALA A 241 -7.14 -0.72 -4.30
N LEU A 242 -6.14 -0.99 -3.45
CA LEU A 242 -5.71 -0.06 -2.41
C LEU A 242 -4.81 1.06 -2.94
N SER A 243 -4.14 0.88 -4.08
CA SER A 243 -3.30 1.91 -4.67
C SER A 243 -3.24 1.76 -6.19
N LEU A 244 -3.21 2.89 -6.89
CA LEU A 244 -2.96 2.96 -8.33
C LEU A 244 -1.78 3.89 -8.58
N LYS A 245 -0.91 3.46 -9.48
CA LYS A 245 0.12 4.30 -10.07
C LYS A 245 0.19 4.06 -11.57
N TRP A 246 0.64 5.05 -12.31
CA TRP A 246 0.67 5.01 -13.77
C TRP A 246 1.95 5.60 -14.35
N ARG A 247 2.28 5.18 -15.57
CA ARG A 247 3.33 5.79 -16.39
C ARG A 247 3.01 5.63 -17.87
N GLN A 248 3.47 6.55 -18.69
CA GLN A 248 3.43 6.39 -20.14
C GLN A 248 4.51 5.39 -20.57
N VAL A 249 4.16 4.48 -21.46
CA VAL A 249 5.09 3.53 -22.08
C VAL A 249 5.63 4.16 -23.36
N LYS A 250 6.95 4.16 -23.51
CA LYS A 250 7.64 4.64 -24.71
C LYS A 250 7.68 3.58 -25.80
#